data_AF-A0A2D5PRJ5-F1
#
_entry.id   AF-A0A2D5PRJ5-F1
#
_cell.length_a   1.000
_cell.length_b   1.000
_cell.length_c   1.000
_cell.angle_alpha   90.00
_cell.angle_beta   90.00
_cell.angle_gamma   90.00
#
_symmetry.space_group_name_H-M   'P 1'
#
loop_
_entity.id
_entity.type
_entity.pdbx_description
1 polymer ?
#
loop_
_entity_poly.entity_id
_entity_poly.type
_entity_poly.pdbx_seq_one_letter_code
_entity_poly.pdbx_strand_id
1 'polypeptide(L)'
;MFSTPDLKDKYQKKVFQGFESMKSFGNRDIFFGQIKTVTCHDDNSKVKEILGTNGKGKVLVINSNLISHAAMIGDEIAQKAIDNEWNGIFVAGYVRDVELLKEMDLGILALGSTTTKTNKNNKGFLGEDVIFGGVILSEDSWLYADKNGWLVSKESLEFN
;
A
#
# COMPACT_ATOMS: atom_id res chain seq x y z
N MET A 1 1.92 -18.98 6.52
CA MET A 1 2.34 -18.02 5.45
C MET A 1 1.40 -18.26 4.28
N PHE A 2 0.91 -17.24 3.59
CA PHE A 2 -0.08 -17.43 2.52
C PHE A 2 0.51 -17.13 1.14
N SER A 3 -0.16 -17.61 0.09
CA SER A 3 -0.01 -17.09 -1.27
C SER A 3 -1.35 -16.50 -1.74
N THR A 4 -1.31 -15.45 -2.56
CA THR A 4 -2.55 -14.87 -3.10
C THR A 4 -3.31 -15.85 -4.02
N PRO A 5 -2.67 -16.75 -4.81
CA PRO A 5 -3.40 -17.82 -5.51
C PRO A 5 -4.17 -18.74 -4.56
N ASP A 6 -3.54 -19.22 -3.47
CA ASP A 6 -4.22 -20.12 -2.51
C ASP A 6 -5.42 -19.44 -1.86
N LEU A 7 -5.28 -18.15 -1.48
CA LEU A 7 -6.40 -17.37 -0.96
C LEU A 7 -7.51 -17.20 -2.00
N LYS A 8 -7.15 -16.98 -3.27
CA LYS A 8 -8.13 -16.85 -4.36
C LYS A 8 -8.90 -18.14 -4.58
N ASP A 9 -8.23 -19.28 -4.56
CA ASP A 9 -8.84 -20.60 -4.74
C ASP A 9 -9.73 -20.99 -3.56
N LYS A 10 -9.29 -20.68 -2.32
CA LYS A 10 -10.04 -20.96 -1.09
C LYS A 10 -11.26 -20.06 -0.90
N TYR A 11 -11.14 -18.77 -1.23
CA TYR A 11 -12.13 -17.75 -0.92
C TYR A 11 -12.80 -17.12 -2.16
N GLN A 12 -12.72 -17.76 -3.33
CA GLN A 12 -13.26 -17.37 -4.65
C GLN A 12 -14.17 -16.12 -4.72
N LYS A 13 -15.40 -16.21 -4.16
CA LYS A 13 -16.45 -15.17 -4.22
C LYS A 13 -16.31 -14.07 -3.15
N LYS A 14 -15.46 -14.27 -2.16
CA LYS A 14 -15.19 -13.37 -1.03
C LYS A 14 -13.91 -12.53 -1.21
N VAL A 15 -13.13 -12.83 -2.24
CA VAL A 15 -11.89 -12.12 -2.56
C VAL A 15 -11.90 -11.54 -3.97
N PHE A 16 -11.55 -10.27 -4.06
CA PHE A 16 -11.47 -9.53 -5.30
C PHE A 16 -10.00 -9.31 -5.66
N GLN A 17 -9.61 -9.70 -6.86
CA GLN A 17 -8.27 -9.49 -7.37
C GLN A 17 -8.20 -8.12 -8.03
N GLY A 18 -7.17 -7.35 -7.70
CA GLY A 18 -6.85 -6.15 -8.45
C GLY A 18 -6.11 -6.48 -9.75
N PHE A 19 -6.49 -5.85 -10.85
CA PHE A 19 -5.94 -6.15 -12.18
C PHE A 19 -4.65 -5.39 -12.52
N GLU A 20 -4.32 -4.35 -11.75
CA GLU A 20 -3.11 -3.57 -11.99
C GLU A 20 -1.86 -4.28 -11.49
N SER A 21 -0.89 -4.40 -12.38
CA SER A 21 0.43 -4.96 -12.07
C SER A 21 1.25 -3.95 -11.28
N MET A 22 1.77 -4.39 -10.13
CA MET A 22 2.56 -3.55 -9.24
C MET A 22 3.90 -4.20 -8.95
N LYS A 23 4.90 -3.37 -8.64
CA LYS A 23 6.25 -3.79 -8.33
C LYS A 23 6.46 -3.78 -6.82
N SER A 24 7.16 -4.80 -6.33
CA SER A 24 7.64 -4.87 -4.94
C SER A 24 8.89 -4.01 -4.77
N PHE A 25 8.84 -3.08 -3.82
CA PHE A 25 9.94 -2.19 -3.48
C PHE A 25 10.49 -2.43 -2.07
N GLY A 26 9.76 -3.13 -1.21
CA GLY A 26 10.17 -3.45 0.17
C GLY A 26 10.90 -4.79 0.28
N ASN A 27 11.47 -5.08 1.44
CA ASN A 27 12.08 -6.39 1.73
C ASN A 27 11.02 -7.49 1.95
N ARG A 28 9.84 -7.12 2.48
CA ARG A 28 8.74 -8.09 2.65
C ARG A 28 7.99 -8.30 1.34
N ASP A 29 8.26 -9.42 0.71
CA ASP A 29 7.57 -9.84 -0.52
C ASP A 29 6.13 -10.35 -0.28
N ILE A 30 5.75 -10.62 0.97
CA ILE A 30 4.40 -11.06 1.37
C ILE A 30 3.95 -10.21 2.56
N PHE A 31 2.80 -9.56 2.45
CA PHE A 31 2.23 -8.75 3.53
C PHE A 31 0.71 -8.62 3.41
N PHE A 32 0.07 -8.30 4.53
CA PHE A 32 -1.38 -8.13 4.59
C PHE A 32 -1.76 -7.24 5.79
N GLY A 33 -3.00 -6.77 5.79
CA GLY A 33 -3.56 -6.05 6.94
C GLY A 33 -4.87 -5.35 6.63
N GLN A 34 -5.48 -4.80 7.68
CA GLN A 34 -6.63 -3.92 7.53
C GLN A 34 -6.23 -2.65 6.80
N ILE A 35 -7.04 -2.22 5.85
CA ILE A 35 -6.76 -1.07 5.02
C ILE A 35 -6.94 0.22 5.82
N LYS A 36 -6.01 1.16 5.63
CA LYS A 36 -6.24 2.60 5.83
C LYS A 36 -6.01 3.29 4.51
N THR A 37 -6.75 4.36 4.21
CA THR A 37 -6.64 5.04 2.91
C THR A 37 -6.21 6.49 3.06
N VAL A 38 -5.45 6.94 2.07
CA VAL A 38 -5.16 8.36 1.86
C VAL A 38 -5.17 8.66 0.36
N THR A 39 -5.94 9.66 -0.03
CA THR A 39 -5.95 10.21 -1.40
C THR A 39 -5.26 11.55 -1.39
N CYS A 40 -4.21 11.71 -2.20
CA CYS A 40 -3.44 12.94 -2.27
C CYS A 40 -2.85 13.15 -3.66
N HIS A 41 -2.84 14.40 -4.14
CA HIS A 41 -2.30 14.73 -5.47
C HIS A 41 -1.07 15.62 -5.32
N ASP A 42 0.10 15.07 -5.65
CA ASP A 42 1.40 15.74 -5.59
C ASP A 42 1.75 16.33 -4.22
N ASP A 43 1.26 15.70 -3.14
CA ASP A 43 1.49 16.10 -1.75
C ASP A 43 1.44 14.87 -0.82
N ASN A 44 2.54 14.55 -0.14
CA ASN A 44 2.60 13.42 0.80
C ASN A 44 2.48 13.82 2.27
N SER A 45 1.98 15.02 2.58
CA SER A 45 1.83 15.50 3.96
C SER A 45 0.92 14.58 4.78
N LYS A 46 -0.25 14.20 4.23
CA LYS A 46 -1.19 13.29 4.90
C LYS A 46 -0.68 11.85 4.99
N VAL A 47 0.11 11.41 4.03
CA VAL A 47 0.84 10.13 4.09
C VAL A 47 1.78 10.12 5.29
N LYS A 48 2.60 11.17 5.46
CA LYS A 48 3.53 11.26 6.59
C LYS A 48 2.80 11.36 7.93
N GLU A 49 1.65 12.02 7.97
CA GLU A 49 0.79 12.12 9.16
C GLU A 49 0.29 10.74 9.59
N ILE A 50 -0.41 10.01 8.70
CA ILE A 50 -1.04 8.74 9.04
C ILE A 50 0.00 7.64 9.37
N LEU A 51 1.14 7.62 8.68
CA LEU A 51 2.23 6.68 8.99
C LEU A 51 2.89 6.96 10.35
N GLY A 52 2.64 8.11 10.97
CA GLY A 52 3.05 8.41 12.35
C GLY A 52 2.08 7.93 13.41
N THR A 53 1.08 7.13 13.04
CA THR A 53 0.13 6.52 13.97
C THR A 53 0.34 5.01 13.99
N ASN A 54 -0.20 4.33 15.01
CA ASN A 54 -0.09 2.88 15.15
C ASN A 54 -0.65 2.12 13.92
N GLY A 55 0.27 1.49 13.19
CA GLY A 55 0.07 0.71 11.99
C GLY A 55 -0.01 -0.79 12.18
N LYS A 56 0.09 -1.30 13.41
CA LYS A 56 0.12 -2.72 13.69
C LYS A 56 -1.07 -3.44 13.06
N GLY A 57 -0.78 -4.44 12.21
CA GLY A 57 -1.80 -5.22 11.51
C GLY A 57 -2.49 -4.49 10.36
N LYS A 58 -1.98 -3.33 9.93
CA LYS A 58 -2.59 -2.48 8.90
C LYS A 58 -1.70 -2.31 7.68
N VAL A 59 -2.34 -2.04 6.55
CA VAL A 59 -1.71 -1.62 5.30
C VAL A 59 -2.23 -0.25 4.92
N LEU A 60 -1.33 0.69 4.62
CA LEU A 60 -1.72 2.00 4.10
C LEU A 60 -1.86 1.94 2.57
N VAL A 61 -3.04 2.25 2.06
CA VAL A 61 -3.31 2.46 0.64
C VAL A 61 -3.21 3.96 0.33
N ILE A 62 -2.27 4.32 -0.53
CA ILE A 62 -2.05 5.68 -1.02
C ILE A 62 -2.56 5.76 -2.45
N ASN A 63 -3.61 6.54 -2.68
CA ASN A 63 -4.06 6.92 -4.01
C ASN A 63 -3.45 8.25 -4.42
N SER A 64 -2.55 8.23 -5.40
CA SER A 64 -1.95 9.46 -5.93
C SER A 64 -2.72 10.06 -7.11
N ASN A 65 -3.90 9.52 -7.44
CA ASN A 65 -4.62 9.78 -8.69
C ASN A 65 -3.72 9.57 -9.92
N LEU A 66 -2.86 8.54 -9.86
CA LEU A 66 -1.97 8.10 -10.93
C LEU A 66 -0.95 9.13 -11.41
N ILE A 67 -0.64 10.16 -10.61
CA ILE A 67 0.49 11.03 -10.95
C ILE A 67 1.79 10.21 -11.01
N SER A 68 2.60 10.49 -12.04
CA SER A 68 3.87 9.80 -12.27
C SER A 68 5.09 10.70 -12.06
N HIS A 69 4.89 12.02 -12.00
CA HIS A 69 5.98 12.98 -11.91
C HIS A 69 6.56 13.13 -10.50
N ALA A 70 5.92 12.59 -9.46
CA ALA A 70 6.37 12.73 -8.06
C ALA A 70 6.12 11.46 -7.22
N ALA A 71 7.07 11.15 -6.34
CA ALA A 71 7.05 10.00 -5.45
C ALA A 71 6.28 10.29 -4.15
N MET A 72 5.34 9.40 -3.79
CA MET A 72 4.57 9.54 -2.55
C MET A 72 5.38 9.16 -1.31
N ILE A 73 6.26 8.17 -1.45
CA ILE A 73 7.15 7.70 -0.39
C ILE A 73 8.58 7.56 -0.89
N GLY A 74 9.52 7.80 0.03
CA GLY A 74 10.93 7.42 -0.05
C GLY A 74 11.33 6.77 1.29
N ASP A 75 12.62 6.56 1.48
CA ASP A 75 13.20 5.89 2.66
C ASP A 75 12.75 6.49 4.00
N GLU A 76 12.83 7.81 4.17
CA GLU A 76 12.45 8.47 5.44
C GLU A 76 10.98 8.21 5.84
N ILE A 77 10.09 8.17 4.86
CA ILE A 77 8.65 7.97 5.09
C ILE A 77 8.37 6.49 5.34
N ALA A 78 9.06 5.59 4.63
CA ALA A 78 8.99 4.16 4.86
C ALA A 78 9.54 3.79 6.25
N GLN A 79 10.61 4.45 6.71
CA GLN A 79 11.18 4.21 8.04
C GLN A 79 10.19 4.58 9.12
N LYS A 80 9.49 5.71 8.95
CA LYS A 80 8.43 6.12 9.86
C LYS A 80 7.31 5.07 9.94
N ALA A 81 6.98 4.39 8.84
CA ALA A 81 6.00 3.30 8.85
C ALA A 81 6.48 2.10 9.68
N ILE A 82 7.76 1.73 9.56
CA ILE A 82 8.37 0.65 10.34
C ILE A 82 8.37 0.99 11.84
N ASP A 83 8.80 2.21 12.18
CA ASP A 83 8.85 2.69 13.57
C ASP A 83 7.46 2.66 14.25
N ASN A 84 6.39 2.69 13.45
CA ASN A 84 5.00 2.64 13.90
C ASN A 84 4.31 1.30 13.58
N GLU A 85 5.07 0.23 13.37
CA GLU A 85 4.59 -1.17 13.22
C GLU A 85 3.67 -1.41 12.01
N TRP A 86 3.73 -0.61 10.94
CA TRP A 86 2.94 -0.86 9.73
C TRP A 86 3.36 -2.17 9.06
N ASN A 87 2.38 -2.97 8.60
CA ASN A 87 2.69 -4.22 7.89
C ASN A 87 3.13 -3.96 6.44
N GLY A 88 2.61 -2.90 5.82
CA GLY A 88 3.00 -2.51 4.48
C GLY A 88 2.34 -1.23 3.96
N ILE A 89 2.77 -0.80 2.79
CA ILE A 89 2.27 0.35 2.05
C ILE A 89 1.96 -0.08 0.61
N PHE A 90 0.76 0.25 0.16
CA PHE A 90 0.30 0.06 -1.21
C PHE A 90 0.15 1.43 -1.87
N VAL A 91 0.92 1.71 -2.91
CA VAL A 91 0.96 3.01 -3.57
C VAL A 91 0.38 2.87 -4.98
N ALA A 92 -0.87 3.30 -5.17
CA ALA A 92 -1.43 3.55 -6.50
C ALA A 92 -0.79 4.84 -7.08
N GLY A 93 0.50 4.75 -7.38
CA GLY A 93 1.41 5.84 -7.66
C GLY A 93 2.87 5.38 -7.65
N TYR A 94 3.80 6.32 -7.46
CA TYR A 94 5.24 6.09 -7.61
C TYR A 94 6.01 6.32 -6.29
N VAL A 95 7.17 5.68 -6.19
CA VAL A 95 8.10 5.77 -5.05
C VAL A 95 9.48 6.25 -5.47
N ARG A 96 10.41 6.40 -4.53
CA ARG A 96 11.82 6.71 -4.79
C ARG A 96 12.72 6.04 -3.75
N ASP A 97 14.04 6.23 -3.87
CA ASP A 97 15.05 5.65 -2.96
C ASP A 97 14.98 4.10 -2.95
N VAL A 98 14.80 3.50 -4.13
CA VAL A 98 14.44 2.09 -4.35
C VAL A 98 15.41 1.12 -3.68
N GLU A 99 16.70 1.43 -3.76
CA GLU A 99 17.80 0.64 -3.22
C GLU A 99 17.68 0.54 -1.69
N LEU A 100 17.37 1.66 -1.04
CA LEU A 100 17.14 1.70 0.41
C LEU A 100 15.83 1.01 0.77
N LEU A 101 14.74 1.29 0.04
CA LEU A 101 13.45 0.65 0.29
C LEU A 101 13.55 -0.88 0.26
N LYS A 102 14.40 -1.44 -0.61
CA LYS A 102 14.54 -2.90 -0.75
C LYS A 102 15.19 -3.56 0.47
N GLU A 103 15.94 -2.81 1.26
CA GLU A 103 16.59 -3.29 2.48
C GLU A 103 15.66 -3.20 3.69
N MET A 104 14.54 -2.47 3.60
CA MET A 104 13.65 -2.17 4.71
C MET A 104 12.63 -3.28 4.95
N ASP A 105 12.49 -3.72 6.22
CA ASP A 105 11.56 -4.76 6.66
C ASP A 105 10.09 -4.29 6.67
N LEU A 106 9.58 -3.97 5.49
CA LEU A 106 8.24 -3.46 5.22
C LEU A 106 7.75 -4.00 3.88
N GLY A 107 6.45 -4.27 3.76
CA GLY A 107 5.83 -4.58 2.47
C GLY A 107 5.59 -3.29 1.69
N ILE A 108 6.06 -3.19 0.45
CA ILE A 108 5.82 -2.01 -0.38
C ILE A 108 5.46 -2.44 -1.79
N LEU A 109 4.25 -2.11 -2.25
CA LEU A 109 3.85 -2.21 -3.66
C LEU A 109 3.63 -0.83 -4.25
N ALA A 110 4.13 -0.60 -5.47
CA ALA A 110 3.85 0.62 -6.22
C ALA A 110 3.82 0.39 -7.74
N LEU A 111 3.30 1.34 -8.52
CA LEU A 111 3.30 1.26 -9.99
C LEU A 111 4.72 1.37 -10.56
N GLY A 112 5.58 2.16 -9.93
CA GLY A 112 6.94 2.39 -10.38
C GLY A 112 7.72 3.32 -9.46
N SER A 113 8.87 3.77 -9.94
CA SER A 113 9.72 4.74 -9.25
C SER A 113 9.90 6.02 -10.07
N THR A 114 10.16 7.13 -9.38
CA THR A 114 10.48 8.44 -9.96
C THR A 114 11.49 9.15 -9.07
N THR A 115 12.21 10.14 -9.60
CA THR A 115 13.28 10.84 -8.85
C THR A 115 12.77 12.04 -8.05
N THR A 116 11.61 12.57 -8.43
CA THR A 116 11.07 13.83 -7.88
C THR A 116 10.26 13.58 -6.61
N LYS A 117 10.43 14.45 -5.62
CA LYS A 117 9.59 14.50 -4.41
C LYS A 117 8.31 15.34 -4.66
N THR A 118 7.30 15.11 -3.85
CA THR A 118 6.07 15.93 -3.84
C THR A 118 6.29 17.34 -3.28
N ASN A 119 5.31 18.21 -3.54
CA ASN A 119 5.19 19.51 -2.90
C ASN A 119 4.36 19.40 -1.61
N LYS A 120 4.85 19.97 -0.50
CA LYS A 120 4.20 19.83 0.80
C LYS A 120 3.31 21.03 1.10
N ASN A 121 2.02 20.91 0.86
CA ASN A 121 1.00 21.94 1.07
C ASN A 121 -0.10 21.49 2.06
N ASN A 122 0.11 20.38 2.78
CA ASN A 122 -0.83 19.78 3.72
C ASN A 122 -2.20 19.41 3.08
N LYS A 123 -2.19 19.00 1.81
CA LYS A 123 -3.38 18.57 1.07
C LYS A 123 -3.55 17.06 1.09
N GLY A 124 -4.80 16.61 0.97
CA GLY A 124 -5.18 15.21 0.89
C GLY A 124 -6.36 14.86 1.79
N PHE A 125 -6.98 13.74 1.50
CA PHE A 125 -8.15 13.22 2.21
C PHE A 125 -7.79 11.86 2.81
N LEU A 126 -8.20 11.63 4.06
CA LEU A 126 -7.99 10.38 4.78
C LEU A 126 -9.31 9.60 4.83
N GLY A 127 -9.25 8.28 4.70
CA GLY A 127 -10.40 7.40 4.89
C GLY A 127 -11.41 7.40 3.74
N GLU A 128 -11.11 8.04 2.60
CA GLU A 128 -11.93 7.91 1.39
C GLU A 128 -11.73 6.56 0.72
N ASP A 129 -12.80 6.01 0.15
CA ASP A 129 -12.72 4.81 -0.67
C ASP A 129 -11.85 5.08 -1.91
N VAL A 130 -10.94 4.16 -2.20
CA VAL A 130 -10.06 4.21 -3.36
C VAL A 130 -10.51 3.17 -4.37
N ILE A 131 -10.73 3.59 -5.62
CA ILE A 131 -11.00 2.67 -6.73
C ILE A 131 -9.72 2.52 -7.55
N PHE A 132 -9.15 1.32 -7.56
CA PHE A 132 -7.92 1.03 -8.29
C PHE A 132 -7.91 -0.42 -8.76
N GLY A 133 -7.40 -0.68 -9.97
CA GLY A 133 -7.36 -2.04 -10.54
C GLY A 133 -8.70 -2.77 -10.58
N GLY A 134 -9.81 -2.04 -10.75
CA GLY A 134 -11.16 -2.61 -10.83
C GLY A 134 -11.77 -3.00 -9.49
N VAL A 135 -11.14 -2.68 -8.35
CA VAL A 135 -11.63 -3.00 -7.00
C VAL A 135 -11.72 -1.77 -6.11
N ILE A 136 -12.58 -1.84 -5.10
CA ILE A 136 -12.73 -0.82 -4.07
C ILE A 136 -11.84 -1.20 -2.88
N LEU A 137 -10.98 -0.26 -2.48
CA LEU A 137 -10.10 -0.32 -1.33
C LEU A 137 -10.66 0.64 -0.27
N SER A 138 -11.22 0.10 0.80
CA SER A 138 -11.93 0.84 1.85
C SER A 138 -11.47 0.40 3.24
N GLU A 139 -11.60 1.26 4.26
CA GLU A 139 -11.04 1.00 5.61
C GLU A 139 -11.73 -0.14 6.39
N ASP A 140 -12.90 -0.59 5.91
CA ASP A 140 -13.60 -1.78 6.41
C ASP A 140 -13.06 -3.09 5.80
N SER A 141 -12.05 -3.02 4.93
CA SER A 141 -11.55 -4.14 4.14
C SER A 141 -10.09 -4.49 4.49
N TRP A 142 -9.65 -5.64 4.00
CA TRP A 142 -8.32 -6.21 4.20
C TRP A 142 -7.62 -6.36 2.85
N LEU A 143 -6.32 -6.03 2.82
CA LEU A 143 -5.45 -6.22 1.68
C LEU A 143 -4.49 -7.37 1.94
N TYR A 144 -4.29 -8.21 0.93
CA TYR A 144 -3.30 -9.30 0.91
C TYR A 144 -2.45 -9.14 -0.34
N ALA A 145 -1.13 -9.18 -0.20
CA ALA A 145 -0.20 -8.99 -1.30
C ALA A 145 0.94 -10.00 -1.22
N ASP A 146 1.33 -10.50 -2.39
CA ASP A 146 2.55 -11.25 -2.61
C ASP A 146 3.15 -10.94 -4.00
N LYS A 147 4.12 -11.73 -4.46
CA LYS A 147 4.74 -11.57 -5.79
C LYS A 147 3.79 -11.82 -6.96
N ASN A 148 2.68 -12.55 -6.74
CA ASN A 148 1.73 -12.87 -7.80
C ASN A 148 0.75 -11.71 -8.04
N GLY A 149 0.47 -10.93 -6.99
CA GLY A 149 -0.40 -9.77 -7.07
C GLY A 149 -1.00 -9.42 -5.72
N TRP A 150 -2.21 -8.87 -5.76
CA TRP A 150 -2.90 -8.39 -4.57
C TRP A 150 -4.41 -8.69 -4.63
N LEU A 151 -4.97 -8.94 -3.45
CA LEU A 151 -6.36 -9.26 -3.22
C LEU A 151 -6.96 -8.34 -2.16
N VAL A 152 -8.26 -8.13 -2.25
CA VAL A 152 -9.07 -7.44 -1.24
C VAL A 152 -10.16 -8.36 -0.74
N SER A 153 -10.42 -8.34 0.57
CA SER A 153 -11.58 -8.98 1.19
C SER A 153 -12.26 -8.05 2.19
N LYS A 154 -13.57 -8.23 2.38
CA LYS A 154 -14.34 -7.49 3.41
C LYS A 154 -14.09 -8.00 4.83
N GLU A 155 -13.43 -9.15 4.97
CA GLU A 155 -13.14 -9.76 6.26
C GLU A 155 -11.68 -10.23 6.33
N SER A 156 -11.17 -10.40 7.55
CA SER A 156 -9.88 -11.07 7.73
C SER A 156 -10.01 -12.52 7.30
N LEU A 157 -9.04 -13.01 6.54
CA LEU A 157 -9.00 -14.37 6.03
C LEU A 157 -8.06 -15.20 6.88
N GLU A 158 -8.43 -16.46 7.09
CA GLU A 158 -7.57 -17.43 7.76
C GLU A 158 -6.70 -18.15 6.74
N PHE A 159 -5.40 -18.20 7.01
CA PHE A 159 -4.43 -18.93 6.22
C PHE A 159 -3.53 -19.71 7.17
N ASN A 160 -3.44 -21.02 6.91
CA ASN A 160 -2.59 -21.95 7.66
C ASN A 160 -1.18 -21.91 7.07
#